data_AF-A0A7X0CGZ3-F1
#
_entry.id   AF-A0A7X0CGZ3-F1
#
_cell.length_a   1.000
_cell.length_b   1.000
_cell.length_c   1.000
_cell.angle_alpha   90.00
_cell.angle_beta   90.00
_cell.angle_gamma   90.00
#
_symmetry.space_group_name_H-M   'P 1'
#
loop_
_entity.id
_entity.type
_entity.pdbx_description
1 polymer ?
#
loop_
_entity_poly.entity_id
_entity_poly.type
_entity_poly.pdbx_seq_one_letter_code
_entity_poly.pdbx_strand_id
1 'polypeptide(L)'
;MNRYRFAFALLTILWWQHHALARDSVSVDQFLRQQGWQRHDTHSLPRSPVADVIPLMFYNKGNTVPSCGLLTLTQSGKAPVFIELVGSEPGVGFPQCLNIAAMNVFRLQNKDYVAIDYLSRETREDVDRRFHYLVRRATGEFVTDKVLTDAAPVIPVREKGTAPRPAHAMDGRRFARITQLGMSQPAWRLLERDFISDDSSSFATFQDRKGQRCQFLTEAGGAPLITPSTVFAPGARCDSILASSRYATSGKVYYLAMFEIKDRRQRVAVTSVSPDGVIAAETRLADFINGNGATSSINTAKASLVNALQQAR
;
A
#
# COMPACT_ATOMS: atom_id res chain seq x y z
N MET A 1 -67.23 -29.23 22.92
CA MET A 1 -67.52 -28.09 22.02
C MET A 1 -66.21 -27.58 21.44
N ASN A 2 -66.13 -27.49 20.10
CA ASN A 2 -65.20 -26.80 19.19
C ASN A 2 -63.70 -26.74 19.57
N ARG A 3 -62.76 -27.47 18.92
CA ARG A 3 -62.31 -27.46 17.50
C ARG A 3 -61.90 -26.09 16.94
N TYR A 4 -60.60 -25.76 17.00
CA TYR A 4 -59.81 -25.02 16.00
C TYR A 4 -58.33 -25.43 16.22
N ARG A 5 -57.74 -26.42 15.53
CA ARG A 5 -57.19 -26.39 14.16
C ARG A 5 -56.46 -25.09 13.81
N PHE A 6 -55.15 -25.06 14.08
CA PHE A 6 -54.19 -24.35 13.22
C PHE A 6 -52.99 -25.26 12.97
N ALA A 7 -53.08 -25.99 11.86
CA ALA A 7 -51.93 -26.48 11.14
C ALA A 7 -51.48 -25.32 10.25
N PHE A 8 -50.33 -24.71 10.56
CA PHE A 8 -49.62 -23.87 9.60
C PHE A 8 -48.53 -24.69 8.95
N ALA A 9 -48.68 -24.79 7.63
CA ALA A 9 -47.90 -25.62 6.73
C ALA A 9 -46.45 -25.13 6.58
N LEU A 10 -45.56 -26.11 6.41
CA LEU A 10 -44.29 -25.98 5.70
C LEU A 10 -44.46 -25.25 4.36
N LEU A 11 -43.71 -24.16 4.15
CA LEU A 11 -43.26 -23.55 2.88
C LEU A 11 -42.42 -22.33 3.32
N THR A 12 -41.15 -22.06 3.03
CA THR A 12 -40.14 -22.53 2.07
C THR A 12 -38.78 -22.04 2.61
N ILE A 13 -37.94 -22.91 3.19
CA ILE A 13 -36.52 -22.58 3.41
C ILE A 13 -35.77 -23.09 2.19
N LEU A 14 -35.89 -22.36 1.10
CA LEU A 14 -35.12 -22.54 -0.11
C LEU A 14 -34.83 -21.12 -0.61
N TRP A 15 -33.59 -20.89 -1.06
CA TRP A 15 -33.04 -19.67 -1.68
C TRP A 15 -32.07 -18.82 -0.84
N TRP A 16 -31.21 -19.46 -0.04
CA TRP A 16 -29.85 -18.92 0.18
C TRP A 16 -28.79 -19.95 -0.24
N GLN A 17 -29.09 -20.76 -1.26
CA GLN A 17 -28.02 -21.24 -2.11
C GLN A 17 -27.49 -20.01 -2.82
N HIS A 18 -26.39 -19.49 -2.28
CA HIS A 18 -25.57 -18.54 -2.98
C HIS A 18 -25.29 -19.18 -4.32
N HIS A 19 -25.91 -18.64 -5.38
CA HIS A 19 -25.34 -18.74 -6.71
C HIS A 19 -23.99 -18.02 -6.64
N ALA A 20 -22.99 -18.70 -6.09
CA ALA A 20 -21.68 -18.73 -6.71
C ALA A 20 -21.95 -19.34 -8.09
N LEU A 21 -22.48 -18.52 -9.00
CA LEU A 21 -22.36 -18.74 -10.43
C LEU A 21 -20.88 -19.08 -10.59
N ALA A 22 -20.62 -20.31 -10.97
CA ALA A 22 -19.30 -20.75 -11.37
C ALA A 22 -18.87 -19.71 -12.42
N ARG A 23 -18.02 -18.78 -12.01
CA ARG A 23 -17.36 -17.87 -12.95
C ARG A 23 -16.65 -18.81 -13.89
N ASP A 24 -17.10 -18.85 -15.15
CA ASP A 24 -16.35 -19.53 -16.19
C ASP A 24 -14.92 -19.00 -16.09
N SER A 25 -14.02 -19.87 -15.65
CA SER A 25 -12.64 -19.50 -15.44
C SER A 25 -12.10 -19.08 -16.80
N VAL A 26 -11.75 -17.80 -16.95
CA VAL A 26 -11.18 -17.29 -18.19
C VAL A 26 -9.92 -18.09 -18.50
N SER A 27 -9.95 -18.82 -19.60
CA SER A 27 -8.79 -19.55 -20.09
C SER A 27 -7.78 -18.55 -20.64
N VAL A 28 -6.69 -18.33 -19.91
CA VAL A 28 -5.55 -17.50 -20.36
C VAL A 28 -5.07 -17.97 -21.73
N ASP A 29 -4.97 -19.29 -21.93
CA ASP A 29 -4.52 -19.86 -23.21
C ASP A 29 -5.50 -19.59 -24.36
N GLN A 30 -6.80 -19.52 -24.10
CA GLN A 30 -7.77 -19.09 -25.10
C GLN A 30 -7.60 -17.60 -25.43
N PHE A 31 -7.43 -16.75 -24.41
CA PHE A 31 -7.21 -15.32 -24.61
C PHE A 31 -5.94 -15.06 -25.44
N LEU A 32 -4.81 -15.68 -25.07
CA LEU A 32 -3.55 -15.55 -25.80
C LEU A 32 -3.69 -15.99 -27.27
N ARG A 33 -4.35 -17.12 -27.52
CA ARG A 33 -4.61 -17.60 -28.89
C ARG A 33 -5.46 -16.63 -29.70
N GLN A 34 -6.49 -16.02 -29.09
CA GLN A 34 -7.33 -15.02 -29.76
C GLN A 34 -6.53 -13.77 -30.15
N GLN A 35 -5.53 -13.38 -29.35
CA GLN A 35 -4.63 -12.27 -29.68
C GLN A 35 -3.52 -12.65 -30.67
N GLY A 36 -3.37 -13.93 -31.00
CA GLY A 36 -2.23 -14.43 -31.78
C GLY A 36 -0.90 -14.35 -31.02
N TRP A 37 -0.96 -14.36 -29.69
CA TRP A 37 0.21 -14.33 -28.81
C TRP A 37 0.59 -15.75 -28.39
N GLN A 38 1.90 -15.97 -28.28
CA GLN A 38 2.43 -17.23 -27.77
C GLN A 38 2.71 -17.08 -26.27
N ARG A 39 2.28 -18.05 -25.47
CA ARG A 39 2.57 -18.05 -24.04
C ARG A 39 4.07 -18.14 -23.79
N HIS A 40 4.58 -17.30 -22.89
CA HIS A 40 5.94 -17.43 -22.37
C HIS A 40 5.86 -18.13 -21.01
N ASP A 41 6.03 -19.45 -21.03
CA ASP A 41 5.95 -20.28 -19.84
C ASP A 41 7.19 -20.09 -18.96
N THR A 42 7.04 -19.25 -17.95
CA THR A 42 8.00 -19.19 -16.83
C THR A 42 7.39 -19.89 -15.64
N HIS A 43 8.13 -20.82 -15.04
CA HIS A 43 7.76 -21.43 -13.74
C HIS A 43 7.75 -20.41 -12.58
N SER A 44 8.05 -19.14 -12.86
CA SER A 44 8.28 -18.08 -11.88
C SER A 44 7.17 -17.03 -11.79
N LEU A 45 6.08 -17.15 -12.55
CA LEU A 45 4.97 -16.19 -12.44
C LEU A 45 4.31 -16.28 -11.05
N PRO A 46 4.17 -15.15 -10.32
CA PRO A 46 3.58 -15.15 -9.01
C PRO A 46 2.08 -15.44 -9.13
N ARG A 47 1.56 -16.20 -8.17
CA ARG A 47 0.11 -16.32 -8.02
C ARG A 47 -0.44 -14.97 -7.57
N SER A 48 -1.45 -14.47 -8.27
CA SER A 48 -2.13 -13.25 -7.84
C SER A 48 -2.82 -13.44 -6.49
N PRO A 49 -2.70 -12.49 -5.56
CA PRO A 49 -3.45 -12.47 -4.31
C PRO A 49 -4.95 -12.17 -4.51
N VAL A 50 -5.37 -11.75 -5.70
CA VAL A 50 -6.77 -11.52 -6.06
C VAL A 50 -7.15 -12.33 -7.29
N ALA A 51 -8.21 -13.14 -7.20
CA ALA A 51 -8.63 -14.03 -8.28
C ALA A 51 -9.03 -13.27 -9.57
N ASP A 52 -9.40 -11.99 -9.44
CA ASP A 52 -9.84 -11.14 -10.55
C ASP A 52 -8.67 -10.56 -11.37
N VAL A 53 -7.42 -10.75 -10.96
CA VAL A 53 -6.24 -10.24 -11.68
C VAL A 53 -5.32 -11.40 -11.96
N ILE A 54 -5.03 -11.66 -13.23
CA ILE A 54 -4.21 -12.78 -13.68
C ILE A 54 -2.96 -12.22 -14.36
N PRO A 55 -1.75 -12.42 -13.81
CA PRO A 55 -0.52 -12.03 -14.48
C PRO A 55 -0.25 -12.95 -15.65
N LEU A 56 0.27 -12.40 -16.74
CA LEU A 56 0.68 -13.18 -17.91
C LEU A 56 1.98 -12.66 -18.51
N MET A 57 2.77 -13.59 -19.03
CA MET A 57 3.93 -13.33 -19.88
C MET A 57 3.72 -14.02 -21.22
N PHE A 58 4.11 -13.35 -22.30
CA PHE A 58 3.81 -13.78 -23.65
C PHE A 58 4.82 -13.22 -24.65
N TYR A 59 4.87 -13.82 -25.83
CA TYR A 59 5.53 -13.26 -27.00
C TYR A 59 4.45 -12.67 -27.91
N ASN A 60 4.60 -11.38 -28.23
CA ASN A 60 3.86 -10.75 -29.31
C ASN A 60 4.17 -11.46 -30.64
N LYS A 61 3.21 -11.45 -31.58
CA LYS A 61 3.38 -12.09 -32.88
C LYS A 61 4.60 -11.52 -33.60
N GLY A 62 5.56 -12.38 -33.91
CA GLY A 62 6.81 -11.99 -34.60
C GLY A 62 7.91 -11.46 -33.69
N ASN A 63 7.68 -11.34 -32.38
CA ASN A 63 8.68 -10.90 -31.43
C ASN A 63 9.41 -12.09 -30.81
N THR A 64 10.70 -11.92 -30.56
CA THR A 64 11.58 -12.94 -29.95
C THR A 64 11.86 -12.68 -28.46
N VAL A 65 11.36 -11.55 -27.94
CA VAL A 65 11.51 -11.15 -26.54
C VAL A 65 10.16 -11.14 -25.83
N PRO A 66 10.13 -11.47 -24.53
CA PRO A 66 8.89 -11.53 -23.77
C PRO A 66 8.31 -10.14 -23.48
N SER A 67 6.98 -10.08 -23.50
CA SER A 67 6.13 -9.00 -22.98
C SER A 67 5.33 -9.50 -21.79
N CYS A 68 4.76 -8.58 -21.01
CA CYS A 68 3.91 -8.95 -19.89
C CYS A 68 2.80 -7.96 -19.64
N GLY A 69 1.75 -8.46 -18.99
CA GLY A 69 0.58 -7.69 -18.66
C GLY A 69 -0.29 -8.40 -17.63
N LEU A 70 -1.46 -7.82 -17.40
CA LEU A 70 -2.45 -8.32 -16.47
C LEU A 70 -3.78 -8.50 -17.21
N LEU A 71 -4.40 -9.66 -17.05
CA LEU A 71 -5.80 -9.87 -17.40
C LEU A 71 -6.64 -9.55 -16.17
N THR A 72 -7.53 -8.58 -16.30
CA THR A 72 -8.50 -8.24 -15.25
C THR A 72 -9.87 -8.78 -15.61
N LEU A 73 -10.48 -9.50 -14.67
CA LEU A 73 -11.80 -10.08 -14.81
C LEU A 73 -12.85 -9.07 -14.37
N THR A 74 -13.87 -8.86 -15.20
CA THR A 74 -14.99 -8.00 -14.84
C THR A 74 -16.07 -8.82 -14.10
N GLN A 75 -16.73 -8.22 -13.13
CA GLN A 75 -17.81 -8.90 -12.40
C GLN A 75 -19.13 -9.02 -13.20
N SER A 76 -19.20 -8.39 -14.39
CA SER A 76 -20.45 -8.19 -15.15
C SER A 76 -20.58 -9.10 -16.38
N GLY A 77 -19.82 -10.20 -16.45
CA GLY A 77 -19.82 -11.09 -17.61
C GLY A 77 -19.25 -10.47 -18.89
N LYS A 78 -18.62 -9.29 -18.80
CA LYS A 78 -17.91 -8.67 -19.93
C LYS A 78 -16.58 -9.37 -20.15
N ALA A 79 -16.10 -9.28 -21.38
CA ALA A 79 -14.78 -9.77 -21.76
C ALA A 79 -13.69 -9.26 -20.79
N PRO A 80 -12.66 -10.09 -20.49
CA PRO A 80 -11.51 -9.66 -19.71
C PRO A 80 -10.84 -8.43 -20.33
N VAL A 81 -10.33 -7.55 -19.48
CA VAL A 81 -9.57 -6.38 -19.92
C VAL A 81 -8.09 -6.66 -19.73
N PHE A 82 -7.33 -6.54 -20.83
CA PHE A 82 -5.88 -6.63 -20.81
C PHE A 82 -5.26 -5.27 -20.46
N ILE A 83 -4.34 -5.27 -19.50
CA ILE A 83 -3.53 -4.12 -19.10
C ILE A 83 -2.08 -4.47 -19.41
N GLU A 84 -1.50 -3.76 -20.37
CA GLU A 84 -0.08 -3.92 -20.69
C GLU A 84 0.80 -3.33 -19.58
N LEU A 85 1.82 -4.07 -19.15
CA LEU A 85 2.88 -3.57 -18.26
C LEU A 85 4.13 -3.22 -19.05
N VAL A 86 4.53 -4.14 -19.95
CA VAL A 86 5.66 -3.96 -20.87
C VAL A 86 5.32 -4.65 -22.19
N GLY A 87 5.21 -3.86 -23.25
CA GLY A 87 5.05 -4.32 -24.64
C GLY A 87 6.36 -4.18 -25.40
N SER A 88 6.71 -5.18 -26.20
CA SER A 88 7.90 -5.15 -27.06
C SER A 88 7.56 -4.57 -28.43
N GLU A 89 8.42 -3.70 -28.95
CA GLU A 89 8.27 -3.16 -30.30
C GLU A 89 8.64 -4.22 -31.36
N PRO A 90 7.85 -4.35 -32.44
CA PRO A 90 8.14 -5.29 -33.52
C PRO A 90 9.54 -5.08 -34.12
N GLY A 91 10.33 -6.15 -34.16
CA GLY A 91 11.66 -6.16 -34.81
C GLY A 91 12.80 -5.49 -34.02
N VAL A 92 12.51 -4.79 -32.92
CA VAL A 92 13.53 -4.08 -32.11
C VAL A 92 14.00 -4.92 -30.91
N GLY A 93 13.13 -5.80 -30.39
CA GLY A 93 13.48 -6.68 -29.26
C GLY A 93 13.54 -5.97 -27.90
N PHE A 94 13.05 -4.74 -27.81
CA PHE A 94 12.93 -3.96 -26.59
C PHE A 94 11.65 -3.09 -26.62
N PRO A 95 11.15 -2.62 -25.47
CA PRO A 95 11.50 -3.11 -24.14
C PRO A 95 11.01 -4.55 -23.93
N GLN A 96 11.67 -5.30 -23.06
CA GLN A 96 11.29 -6.68 -22.74
C GLN A 96 10.87 -6.80 -21.28
N CYS A 97 9.85 -7.62 -21.00
CA CYS A 97 9.47 -7.98 -19.64
C CYS A 97 10.27 -9.18 -19.19
N LEU A 98 11.18 -8.99 -18.24
CA LEU A 98 11.98 -10.08 -17.71
C LEU A 98 11.19 -10.95 -16.72
N ASN A 99 10.37 -10.32 -15.88
CA ASN A 99 9.61 -11.02 -14.85
C ASN A 99 8.49 -10.13 -14.28
N ILE A 100 7.40 -10.74 -13.82
CA ILE A 100 6.52 -10.15 -12.81
C ILE A 100 6.98 -10.73 -11.48
N ALA A 101 7.65 -9.94 -10.64
CA ALA A 101 8.33 -10.45 -9.44
C ALA A 101 7.36 -10.72 -8.29
N ALA A 102 6.39 -9.83 -8.06
CA ALA A 102 5.45 -9.96 -6.96
C ALA A 102 4.15 -9.20 -7.20
N MET A 103 3.10 -9.60 -6.50
CA MET A 103 1.82 -8.90 -6.44
C MET A 103 1.37 -8.81 -4.99
N ASN A 104 1.03 -7.60 -4.52
CA ASN A 104 0.67 -7.36 -3.12
C ASN A 104 -0.64 -6.58 -3.03
N VAL A 105 -1.56 -7.07 -2.21
CA VAL A 105 -2.77 -6.32 -1.85
C VAL A 105 -2.49 -5.37 -0.71
N PHE A 106 -3.14 -4.21 -0.75
CA PHE A 106 -3.16 -3.28 0.37
C PHE A 106 -4.38 -2.38 0.28
N ARG A 107 -4.74 -1.78 1.42
CA ARG A 107 -5.78 -0.77 1.49
C ARG A 107 -5.14 0.59 1.71
N LEU A 108 -5.63 1.60 1.00
CA LEU A 108 -5.16 2.98 1.09
C LEU A 108 -6.35 3.91 0.88
N GLN A 109 -6.64 4.77 1.84
CA GLN A 109 -7.72 5.77 1.75
C GLN A 109 -9.07 5.19 1.30
N ASN A 110 -9.52 4.13 1.96
CA ASN A 110 -10.75 3.39 1.70
C ASN A 110 -10.84 2.69 0.34
N LYS A 111 -9.72 2.53 -0.37
CA LYS A 111 -9.66 1.80 -1.63
C LYS A 111 -8.75 0.59 -1.52
N ASP A 112 -9.15 -0.48 -2.20
CA ASP A 112 -8.35 -1.70 -2.28
C ASP A 112 -7.46 -1.63 -3.52
N TYR A 113 -6.17 -1.87 -3.30
CA TYR A 113 -5.14 -1.78 -4.31
C TYR A 113 -4.41 -3.11 -4.49
N VAL A 114 -3.88 -3.30 -5.69
CA VAL A 114 -2.85 -4.31 -5.99
C VAL A 114 -1.63 -3.56 -6.51
N ALA A 115 -0.49 -3.72 -5.83
CA ALA A 115 0.81 -3.31 -6.35
C ALA A 115 1.44 -4.48 -7.10
N ILE A 116 1.83 -4.25 -8.35
CA ILE A 116 2.51 -5.21 -9.21
C ILE A 116 3.94 -4.75 -9.36
N ASP A 117 4.86 -5.62 -8.99
CA ASP A 117 6.30 -5.42 -9.07
C ASP A 117 6.83 -6.24 -10.25
N TYR A 118 7.50 -5.59 -11.19
CA TYR A 118 7.97 -6.22 -12.41
C TYR A 118 9.33 -5.68 -12.84
N LEU A 119 10.04 -6.50 -13.60
CA LEU A 119 11.33 -6.16 -14.18
C LEU A 119 11.15 -5.92 -15.68
N SER A 120 11.49 -4.72 -16.14
CA SER A 120 11.63 -4.41 -17.55
C SER A 120 13.11 -4.29 -17.91
N ARG A 121 13.44 -4.58 -19.16
CA ARG A 121 14.74 -4.23 -19.73
C ARG A 121 14.49 -3.33 -20.92
N GLU A 122 14.93 -2.08 -20.81
CA GLU A 122 14.68 -1.01 -21.79
C GLU A 122 15.78 -0.99 -22.87
N THR A 123 17.02 -1.30 -22.50
CA THR A 123 18.16 -1.45 -23.41
C THR A 123 18.92 -2.74 -23.12
N ARG A 124 20.00 -3.05 -23.84
CA ARG A 124 20.80 -4.26 -23.56
C ARG A 124 21.35 -4.31 -22.13
N GLU A 125 21.62 -3.16 -21.53
CA GLU A 125 22.28 -3.04 -20.22
C GLU A 125 21.35 -2.52 -19.12
N ASP A 126 20.23 -1.90 -19.50
CA ASP A 126 19.33 -1.24 -18.56
C ASP A 126 18.18 -2.17 -18.15
N VAL A 127 18.36 -2.83 -17.01
CA VAL A 127 17.30 -3.56 -16.31
C VAL A 127 16.74 -2.67 -15.21
N ASP A 128 15.43 -2.44 -15.27
CA ASP A 128 14.72 -1.63 -14.31
C ASP A 128 13.67 -2.45 -13.56
N ARG A 129 13.57 -2.20 -12.27
CA ARG A 129 12.42 -2.60 -11.47
C ARG A 129 11.40 -1.48 -11.45
N ARG A 130 10.15 -1.83 -11.72
CA ARG A 130 9.03 -0.90 -11.86
C ARG A 130 7.83 -1.39 -11.05
N PHE A 131 6.94 -0.45 -10.72
CA PHE A 131 5.72 -0.75 -10.00
C PHE A 131 4.51 -0.25 -10.78
N HIS A 132 3.48 -1.08 -10.90
CA HIS A 132 2.18 -0.73 -11.47
C HIS A 132 1.10 -0.89 -10.41
N TYR A 133 0.14 0.03 -10.36
CA TYR A 133 -0.90 -0.01 -9.34
C TYR A 133 -2.27 -0.18 -9.97
N LEU A 134 -3.00 -1.19 -9.51
CA LEU A 134 -4.42 -1.34 -9.80
C LEU A 134 -5.24 -0.91 -8.58
N VAL A 135 -6.36 -0.25 -8.83
CA VAL A 135 -7.35 0.13 -7.81
C VAL A 135 -8.70 -0.52 -8.11
N ARG A 136 -9.34 -1.08 -7.09
CA ARG A 136 -10.69 -1.63 -7.21
C ARG A 136 -11.71 -0.48 -7.25
N ARG A 137 -12.49 -0.42 -8.33
CA ARG A 137 -13.64 0.49 -8.45
C ARG A 137 -14.82 -0.01 -7.64
N ALA A 138 -15.80 0.88 -7.41
CA ALA A 138 -17.08 0.51 -6.78
C ALA A 138 -17.83 -0.59 -7.55
N THR A 139 -17.59 -0.72 -8.87
CA THR A 139 -18.12 -1.80 -9.72
C THR A 139 -17.44 -3.17 -9.48
N GLY A 140 -16.44 -3.24 -8.59
CA GLY A 140 -15.67 -4.44 -8.29
C GLY A 140 -14.51 -4.71 -9.25
N GLU A 141 -14.42 -3.98 -10.37
CA GLU A 141 -13.35 -4.10 -11.38
C GLU A 141 -12.05 -3.45 -10.91
N PHE A 142 -10.91 -4.07 -11.21
CA PHE A 142 -9.60 -3.46 -11.05
C PHE A 142 -9.19 -2.68 -12.30
N VAL A 143 -8.75 -1.45 -12.11
CA VAL A 143 -8.23 -0.61 -13.20
C VAL A 143 -6.89 0.01 -12.81
N THR A 144 -6.09 0.42 -13.79
CA THR A 144 -4.86 1.17 -13.55
C THR A 144 -5.14 2.48 -12.80
N ASP A 145 -4.48 2.67 -11.66
CA ASP A 145 -4.33 3.98 -11.02
C ASP A 145 -3.15 4.68 -11.69
N LYS A 146 -3.44 5.46 -12.73
CA LYS A 146 -2.43 6.15 -13.54
C LYS A 146 -1.59 7.11 -12.70
N VAL A 147 -2.20 7.79 -11.73
CA VAL A 147 -1.49 8.76 -10.90
C VAL A 147 -0.42 8.09 -10.06
N LEU A 148 -0.76 6.98 -9.39
CA LEU A 148 0.24 6.24 -8.60
C LEU A 148 1.26 5.51 -9.49
N THR A 149 0.84 5.00 -10.64
CA THR A 149 1.72 4.28 -11.58
C THR A 149 2.75 5.21 -12.20
N ASP A 150 2.34 6.37 -12.70
CA ASP A 150 3.24 7.34 -13.32
C ASP A 150 4.20 7.97 -12.30
N ALA A 151 3.79 8.08 -11.04
CA ALA A 151 4.62 8.59 -9.95
C ALA A 151 5.50 7.51 -9.28
N ALA A 152 5.40 6.25 -9.70
CA ALA A 152 6.22 5.17 -9.18
C ALA A 152 7.69 5.38 -9.56
N PRO A 153 8.65 5.16 -8.65
CA PRO A 153 10.05 5.23 -9.01
C PRO A 153 10.43 4.09 -9.95
N VAL A 154 11.28 4.40 -10.92
CA VAL A 154 12.02 3.40 -11.71
C VAL A 154 13.34 3.13 -10.96
N ILE A 155 13.59 1.87 -10.61
CA ILE A 155 14.74 1.47 -9.80
C ILE A 155 15.70 0.65 -10.67
N PRO A 156 16.87 1.19 -11.05
CA PRO A 156 17.85 0.44 -11.81
C PRO A 156 18.37 -0.78 -11.04
N VAL A 157 18.36 -1.94 -11.68
CA VAL A 157 18.89 -3.20 -11.16
C VAL A 157 20.30 -3.38 -11.71
N ARG A 158 21.33 -3.07 -10.91
CA ARG A 158 22.73 -3.26 -11.32
C ARG A 158 23.07 -4.75 -11.35
N GLU A 159 23.40 -5.28 -12.54
CA GLU A 159 23.86 -6.67 -12.71
C GLU A 159 25.25 -6.94 -12.09
N LYS A 160 26.05 -5.91 -11.76
CA LYS A 160 27.44 -6.06 -11.27
C LYS A 160 27.64 -5.77 -9.78
N GLY A 161 27.90 -6.83 -9.01
CA GLY A 161 28.91 -6.85 -7.94
C GLY A 161 28.55 -6.33 -6.54
N THR A 162 27.41 -5.65 -6.37
CA THR A 162 26.82 -5.44 -5.04
C THR A 162 25.43 -6.02 -5.11
N ALA A 163 25.16 -7.03 -4.28
CA ALA A 163 23.83 -7.62 -4.20
C ALA A 163 22.82 -6.46 -4.09
N PRO A 164 21.90 -6.29 -5.05
CA PRO A 164 20.82 -5.33 -4.88
C PRO A 164 20.20 -5.67 -3.54
N ARG A 165 20.16 -4.69 -2.63
CA ARG A 165 19.45 -4.84 -1.36
C ARG A 165 18.09 -5.42 -1.76
N PRO A 166 17.70 -6.62 -1.31
CA PRO A 166 16.50 -7.26 -1.81
C PRO A 166 15.34 -6.33 -1.47
N ALA A 167 14.92 -5.54 -2.46
CA ALA A 167 13.85 -4.59 -2.26
C ALA A 167 12.60 -5.45 -2.04
N HIS A 168 12.11 -5.43 -0.82
CA HIS A 168 11.09 -6.37 -0.36
C HIS A 168 9.77 -6.04 -1.07
N ALA A 169 8.85 -6.99 -1.15
CA ALA A 169 7.46 -6.77 -1.56
C ALA A 169 6.79 -5.56 -0.84
N MET A 170 7.32 -5.15 0.32
CA MET A 170 6.92 -3.94 1.03
C MET A 170 7.19 -2.62 0.29
N ASP A 171 8.10 -2.58 -0.68
CA ASP A 171 8.54 -1.34 -1.30
C ASP A 171 7.47 -0.72 -2.21
N GLY A 172 6.74 -1.52 -3.01
CA GLY A 172 5.63 -1.00 -3.82
C GLY A 172 4.51 -0.39 -2.97
N ARG A 173 4.14 -1.04 -1.86
CA ARG A 173 3.14 -0.48 -0.92
C ARG A 173 3.67 0.79 -0.25
N ARG A 174 4.94 0.80 0.14
CA ARG A 174 5.62 1.95 0.73
C ARG A 174 5.58 3.15 -0.23
N PHE A 175 5.94 2.94 -1.51
CA PHE A 175 5.91 4.00 -2.52
C PHE A 175 4.50 4.51 -2.78
N ALA A 176 3.51 3.64 -2.96
CA ALA A 176 2.11 4.06 -3.12
C ALA A 176 1.63 4.95 -1.95
N ARG A 177 1.93 4.56 -0.71
CA ARG A 177 1.58 5.32 0.49
C ARG A 177 2.31 6.67 0.53
N ILE A 178 3.62 6.71 0.29
CA ILE A 178 4.41 7.95 0.21
C ILE A 178 3.81 8.91 -0.82
N THR A 179 3.60 8.42 -2.04
CA THR A 179 3.08 9.23 -3.15
C THR A 179 1.69 9.76 -2.82
N GLN A 180 0.76 8.91 -2.38
CA GLN A 180 -0.61 9.33 -2.05
C GLN A 180 -0.64 10.34 -0.91
N LEU A 181 0.13 10.11 0.15
CA LEU A 181 0.19 11.02 1.29
C LEU A 181 0.83 12.36 0.92
N GLY A 182 1.90 12.34 0.12
CA GLY A 182 2.53 13.54 -0.43
C GLY A 182 1.54 14.36 -1.28
N MET A 183 0.82 13.72 -2.20
CA MET A 183 -0.20 14.37 -3.03
C MET A 183 -1.37 14.93 -2.22
N SER A 184 -1.73 14.28 -1.11
CA SER A 184 -2.80 14.77 -0.22
C SER A 184 -2.42 16.04 0.55
N GLN A 185 -1.12 16.39 0.63
CA GLN A 185 -0.60 17.51 1.40
C GLN A 185 0.35 18.41 0.57
N PRO A 186 -0.09 18.99 -0.56
CA PRO A 186 0.80 19.66 -1.52
C PRO A 186 1.48 20.93 -0.97
N ALA A 187 0.90 21.54 0.08
CA ALA A 187 1.47 22.70 0.76
C ALA A 187 2.63 22.35 1.72
N TRP A 188 2.85 21.06 1.98
CA TRP A 188 3.78 20.55 2.99
C TRP A 188 4.87 19.71 2.35
N ARG A 189 6.07 19.78 2.91
CA ARG A 189 7.18 18.91 2.53
C ARG A 189 7.10 17.63 3.34
N LEU A 190 6.87 16.50 2.65
CA LEU A 190 7.03 15.17 3.24
C LEU A 190 8.51 14.92 3.56
N LEU A 191 8.80 14.43 4.77
CA LEU A 191 10.15 13.99 5.15
C LEU A 191 10.24 12.47 4.97
N GLU A 192 10.61 12.01 3.77
CA GLU A 192 10.62 10.57 3.42
C GLU A 192 11.55 9.72 4.30
N ARG A 193 12.62 10.30 4.83
CA ARG A 193 13.53 9.66 5.80
C ARG A 193 12.78 9.14 7.02
N ASP A 194 11.77 9.90 7.45
CA ASP A 194 11.01 9.67 8.68
C ASP A 194 9.68 8.93 8.41
N PHE A 195 9.46 8.49 7.15
CA PHE A 195 8.30 7.70 6.76
C PHE A 195 8.43 6.26 7.25
N ILE A 196 7.40 5.77 7.93
CA ILE A 196 7.31 4.40 8.44
C ILE A 196 6.06 3.75 7.85
N SER A 197 6.18 2.53 7.33
CA SER A 197 5.03 1.73 6.86
C SER A 197 5.17 0.29 7.31
N ASP A 198 4.04 -0.34 7.60
CA ASP A 198 3.90 -1.78 7.71
C ASP A 198 2.78 -2.27 6.78
N ASP A 199 2.30 -3.49 6.99
CA ASP A 199 1.28 -4.13 6.13
C ASP A 199 -0.06 -3.39 6.16
N SER A 200 -0.45 -2.86 7.32
CA SER A 200 -1.79 -2.31 7.57
C SER A 200 -1.81 -0.79 7.70
N SER A 201 -0.68 -0.16 8.03
CA SER A 201 -0.63 1.24 8.41
C SER A 201 0.67 1.94 8.03
N SER A 202 0.62 3.27 8.04
CA SER A 202 1.77 4.12 7.78
C SER A 202 1.73 5.41 8.57
N PHE A 203 2.92 5.95 8.81
CA PHE A 203 3.16 7.21 9.50
C PHE A 203 4.11 8.08 8.68
N ALA A 204 3.74 9.35 8.55
CA ALA A 204 4.49 10.35 7.81
C ALA A 204 4.63 11.63 8.64
N THR A 205 5.81 12.22 8.59
CA THR A 205 6.04 13.57 9.15
C THR A 205 6.17 14.57 8.03
N PHE A 206 5.52 15.71 8.20
CA PHE A 206 5.56 16.81 7.26
C PHE A 206 6.05 18.08 7.95
N GLN A 207 6.76 18.90 7.19
CA GLN A 207 7.19 20.21 7.62
C GLN A 207 6.75 21.26 6.59
N ASP A 208 6.28 22.42 7.03
CA ASP A 208 5.96 23.49 6.10
C ASP A 208 7.23 24.07 5.47
N ARG A 209 7.09 24.74 4.33
CA ARG A 209 8.24 25.27 3.57
C ARG A 209 9.08 26.28 4.36
N LYS A 210 8.49 26.92 5.37
CA LYS A 210 9.16 27.91 6.22
C LYS A 210 9.87 27.27 7.43
N GLY A 211 9.72 25.96 7.66
CA GLY A 211 10.30 25.27 8.81
C GLY A 211 9.78 25.80 10.14
N GLN A 212 8.48 26.10 10.22
CA GLN A 212 7.83 26.67 11.42
C GLN A 212 6.68 25.80 11.92
N ARG A 213 6.16 24.93 11.07
CA ARG A 213 5.07 24.04 11.43
C ARG A 213 5.43 22.63 11.02
N CYS A 214 5.06 21.71 11.89
CA CYS A 214 5.12 20.29 11.61
C CYS A 214 3.73 19.69 11.80
N GLN A 215 3.43 18.67 11.01
CA GLN A 215 2.25 17.84 11.17
C GLN A 215 2.62 16.37 11.00
N PHE A 216 1.88 15.54 11.70
CA PHE A 216 2.04 14.09 11.74
C PHE A 216 0.81 13.47 11.11
N LEU A 217 1.02 12.60 10.13
CA LEU A 217 -0.05 11.93 9.43
C LEU A 217 0.05 10.44 9.69
N THR A 218 -1.04 9.85 10.18
CA THR A 218 -1.17 8.41 10.35
C THR A 218 -2.29 7.89 9.46
N GLU A 219 -2.07 6.79 8.75
CA GLU A 219 -3.02 6.16 7.83
C GLU A 219 -3.11 4.65 8.13
N ALA A 220 -4.32 4.09 8.09
CA ALA A 220 -4.59 2.68 8.35
C ALA A 220 -5.66 2.12 7.41
N GLY A 221 -5.52 2.32 6.10
CA GLY A 221 -6.47 1.90 5.07
C GLY A 221 -7.74 2.74 4.96
N GLY A 222 -7.97 3.68 5.88
CA GLY A 222 -9.09 4.62 5.90
C GLY A 222 -8.68 6.07 5.63
N ALA A 223 -9.53 7.02 6.03
CA ALA A 223 -9.16 8.44 6.00
C ALA A 223 -7.97 8.68 6.96
N PRO A 224 -6.89 9.35 6.52
CA PRO A 224 -5.74 9.58 7.37
C PRO A 224 -6.07 10.57 8.50
N LEU A 225 -5.49 10.35 9.68
CA LEU A 225 -5.48 11.34 10.76
C LEU A 225 -4.30 12.28 10.56
N ILE A 226 -4.57 13.58 10.46
CA ILE A 226 -3.56 14.64 10.41
C ILE A 226 -3.56 15.36 11.74
N THR A 227 -2.44 15.32 12.44
CA THR A 227 -2.28 15.93 13.76
C THR A 227 -1.18 17.00 13.71
N PRO A 228 -1.50 18.30 13.87
CA PRO A 228 -0.48 19.34 13.92
C PRO A 228 0.33 19.23 15.22
N SER A 229 1.59 19.64 15.16
CA SER A 229 2.49 19.69 16.34
C SER A 229 1.94 20.46 17.54
N THR A 230 1.05 21.43 17.31
CA THR A 230 0.38 22.20 18.36
C THR A 230 -0.56 21.38 19.24
N VAL A 231 -0.99 20.19 18.81
CA VAL A 231 -1.73 19.25 19.66
C VAL A 231 -0.85 18.67 20.78
N PHE A 232 0.46 18.52 20.53
CA PHE A 232 1.43 17.94 21.47
C PHE A 232 2.32 19.00 22.14
N ALA A 233 2.34 20.22 21.59
CA ALA A 233 3.03 21.37 22.14
C ALA A 233 2.18 22.64 21.90
N PRO A 234 1.13 22.86 22.70
CA PRO A 234 0.22 23.99 22.51
C PRO A 234 0.96 25.34 22.44
N GLY A 235 0.65 26.14 21.42
CA GLY A 235 1.25 27.46 21.19
C GLY A 235 2.72 27.45 20.75
N ALA A 236 3.36 26.28 20.63
CA ALA A 236 4.75 26.19 20.21
C ALA A 236 4.89 26.09 18.69
N ARG A 237 5.89 26.79 18.16
CA ARG A 237 6.38 26.61 16.79
C ARG A 237 7.20 25.31 16.72
N CYS A 238 7.07 24.57 15.62
CA CYS A 238 7.95 23.43 15.32
C CYS A 238 9.10 23.89 14.42
N ASP A 239 10.33 23.79 14.90
CA ASP A 239 11.51 24.23 14.17
C ASP A 239 12.10 23.10 13.31
N SER A 240 12.08 21.86 13.80
CA SER A 240 12.56 20.70 13.03
C SER A 240 11.98 19.37 13.50
N ILE A 241 11.95 18.38 12.60
CA ILE A 241 11.74 16.97 12.95
C ILE A 241 13.10 16.32 13.17
N LEU A 242 13.26 15.68 14.33
CA LEU A 242 14.53 15.10 14.76
C LEU A 242 14.60 13.60 14.45
N ALA A 243 13.53 12.86 14.75
CA ALA A 243 13.46 11.42 14.53
C ALA A 243 12.01 10.90 14.58
N SER A 244 11.77 9.76 13.95
CA SER A 244 10.52 9.00 14.08
C SER A 244 10.79 7.55 14.49
N SER A 245 9.86 6.94 15.21
CA SER A 245 9.92 5.52 15.55
C SER A 245 8.54 4.90 15.66
N ARG A 246 8.52 3.58 15.80
CA ARG A 246 7.32 2.74 15.91
C ARG A 246 7.46 1.78 17.06
N TYR A 247 6.42 1.59 17.86
CA TYR A 247 6.32 0.54 18.87
C TYR A 247 5.02 -0.24 18.67
N ALA A 248 5.12 -1.55 18.43
CA ALA A 248 3.97 -2.41 18.23
C ALA A 248 3.69 -3.24 19.49
N THR A 249 2.41 -3.33 19.85
CA THR A 249 1.89 -4.23 20.88
C THR A 249 0.85 -5.16 20.26
N SER A 250 0.34 -6.15 21.01
CA SER A 250 -0.76 -6.99 20.53
C SER A 250 -2.05 -6.21 20.25
N GLY A 251 -2.26 -5.07 20.92
CA GLY A 251 -3.51 -4.32 20.87
C GLY A 251 -3.47 -3.03 20.07
N LYS A 252 -2.29 -2.48 19.76
CA LYS A 252 -2.09 -1.22 18.99
C LYS A 252 -0.67 -1.12 18.42
N VAL A 253 -0.54 -0.41 17.31
CA VAL A 253 0.73 0.13 16.82
C VAL A 253 0.82 1.60 17.19
N TYR A 254 1.90 2.01 17.83
CA TYR A 254 2.18 3.40 18.20
C TYR A 254 3.27 3.95 17.31
N TYR A 255 3.07 5.17 16.82
CA TYR A 255 4.08 5.94 16.11
C TYR A 255 4.50 7.13 16.96
N LEU A 256 5.80 7.38 17.01
CA LEU A 256 6.41 8.47 17.74
C LEU A 256 7.13 9.37 16.74
N ALA A 257 6.96 10.68 16.90
CA ALA A 257 7.81 11.66 16.24
C ALA A 257 8.39 12.62 17.27
N MET A 258 9.72 12.71 17.29
CA MET A 258 10.47 13.66 18.08
C MET A 258 10.74 14.90 17.24
N PHE A 259 10.47 16.06 17.81
CA PHE A 259 10.59 17.34 17.13
C PHE A 259 11.11 18.42 18.08
N GLU A 260 11.77 19.41 17.48
CA GLU A 260 12.28 20.58 18.18
C GLU A 260 11.26 21.71 18.12
N ILE A 261 11.03 22.34 19.27
CA ILE A 261 10.32 23.60 19.40
C ILE A 261 11.30 24.71 19.80
N LYS A 262 10.80 25.95 19.80
CA LYS A 262 11.57 27.15 20.19
C LYS A 262 12.46 26.92 21.41
N ASP A 263 13.67 27.47 21.32
CA ASP A 263 14.75 27.38 22.31
C ASP A 263 15.37 25.97 22.43
N ARG A 264 15.38 25.22 21.30
CA ARG A 264 15.92 23.85 21.18
C ARG A 264 15.30 22.83 22.13
N ARG A 265 14.09 23.10 22.62
CA ARG A 265 13.40 22.16 23.51
C ARG A 265 12.80 21.05 22.66
N GLN A 266 12.97 19.82 23.13
CA GLN A 266 12.50 18.63 22.41
C GLN A 266 11.13 18.20 22.95
N ARG A 267 10.28 17.78 22.02
CA ARG A 267 8.93 17.27 22.27
C ARG A 267 8.71 15.99 21.48
N VAL A 268 7.81 15.16 21.98
CA VAL A 268 7.39 13.92 21.33
C VAL A 268 5.89 14.00 21.05
N ALA A 269 5.54 13.69 19.82
CA ALA A 269 4.18 13.42 19.37
C ALA A 269 3.96 11.91 19.33
N VAL A 270 2.77 11.47 19.72
CA VAL A 270 2.39 10.05 19.69
C VAL A 270 1.04 9.92 18.99
N THR A 271 0.98 9.05 17.98
CA THR A 271 -0.26 8.58 17.38
C THR A 271 -0.34 7.07 17.49
N SER A 272 -1.53 6.52 17.38
CA SER A 272 -1.73 5.07 17.40
C SER A 272 -2.72 4.60 16.36
N VAL A 273 -2.62 3.32 16.03
CA VAL A 273 -3.55 2.56 15.19
C VAL A 273 -3.93 1.30 15.95
N SER A 274 -5.23 1.08 16.18
CA SER A 274 -5.76 -0.18 16.72
C SER A 274 -6.02 -1.22 15.62
N PRO A 275 -6.18 -2.51 15.97
CA PRO A 275 -6.41 -3.59 15.01
C PRO A 275 -7.61 -3.41 14.08
N ASP A 276 -8.62 -2.67 14.52
CA ASP A 276 -9.81 -2.30 13.73
C ASP A 276 -9.56 -1.08 12.82
N GLY A 277 -8.34 -0.54 12.80
CA GLY A 277 -7.95 0.60 11.96
C GLY A 277 -8.29 1.97 12.56
N VAL A 278 -8.80 2.05 13.80
CA VAL A 278 -9.05 3.34 14.45
C VAL A 278 -7.71 4.03 14.76
N ILE A 279 -7.61 5.29 14.34
CA ILE A 279 -6.42 6.12 14.48
C ILE A 279 -6.67 7.18 15.55
N ALA A 280 -5.74 7.35 16.49
CA ALA A 280 -5.85 8.33 17.56
C ALA A 280 -4.59 9.18 17.73
N ALA A 281 -4.76 10.44 18.10
CA ALA A 281 -3.70 11.27 18.67
C ALA A 281 -3.62 10.99 20.17
N GLU A 282 -2.53 10.38 20.62
CA GLU A 282 -2.37 9.88 21.99
C GLU A 282 -1.79 10.98 22.89
N THR A 283 -2.53 12.09 23.06
CA THR A 283 -2.08 13.29 23.78
C THR A 283 -1.63 13.00 25.21
N ARG A 284 -2.38 12.18 25.96
CA ARG A 284 -2.02 11.81 27.33
C ARG A 284 -0.68 11.05 27.42
N LEU A 285 -0.40 10.17 26.45
CA LEU A 285 0.88 9.45 26.40
C LEU A 285 2.02 10.39 26.02
N ALA A 286 1.78 11.29 25.07
CA ALA A 286 2.75 12.33 24.73
C ALA A 286 3.05 13.25 25.93
N ASP A 287 2.03 13.69 26.66
CA ASP A 287 2.18 14.53 27.86
C ASP A 287 2.98 13.82 28.95
N PHE A 288 2.74 12.51 29.18
CA PHE A 288 3.53 11.71 30.11
C PHE A 288 5.01 11.66 29.71
N ILE A 289 5.32 11.36 28.44
CA ILE A 289 6.70 11.29 27.93
C ILE A 289 7.38 12.66 28.05
N ASN A 290 6.69 13.72 27.64
CA ASN A 290 7.21 15.09 27.65
C ASN A 290 7.39 15.62 29.08
N GLY A 291 6.46 15.33 29.99
CA GLY A 291 6.50 15.72 31.40
C GLY A 291 7.62 15.04 32.18
N ASN A 292 7.95 13.80 31.84
CA ASN A 292 9.07 13.06 32.41
C ASN A 292 10.44 13.46 31.82
N GLY A 293 10.48 14.42 30.88
CA GLY A 293 11.72 14.83 30.22
C GLY A 293 12.36 13.73 29.36
N ALA A 294 11.59 12.70 28.99
CA ALA A 294 12.06 11.55 28.22
C ALA A 294 12.19 11.87 26.71
N THR A 295 12.75 13.04 26.40
CA THR A 295 12.80 13.61 25.04
C THR A 295 14.21 13.74 24.49
N SER A 296 15.25 13.33 25.23
CA SER A 296 16.66 13.43 24.81
C SER A 296 17.06 12.53 23.65
N SER A 297 16.34 11.42 23.44
CA SER A 297 16.51 10.53 22.30
C SER A 297 15.21 9.79 21.99
N ILE A 298 15.04 9.35 20.74
CA ILE A 298 13.85 8.59 20.33
C ILE A 298 13.74 7.23 21.07
N ASN A 299 14.86 6.65 21.48
CA ASN A 299 14.89 5.42 22.27
C ASN A 299 14.41 5.67 23.70
N THR A 300 14.81 6.79 24.31
CA THR A 300 14.34 7.20 25.63
C THR A 300 12.83 7.46 25.62
N ALA A 301 12.34 8.17 24.59
CA ALA A 301 10.91 8.43 24.41
C ALA A 301 10.11 7.12 24.26
N LYS A 302 10.64 6.17 23.48
CA LYS A 302 10.04 4.85 23.30
C LYS A 302 10.03 4.04 24.59
N ALA A 303 11.10 4.03 25.38
CA ALA A 303 11.12 3.36 26.67
C ALA A 303 10.10 3.97 27.65
N SER A 304 9.99 5.30 27.68
CA SER A 304 8.98 6.00 28.49
C SER A 304 7.55 5.66 28.05
N LEU A 305 7.29 5.55 26.74
CA LEU A 305 6.01 5.04 26.21
C LEU A 305 5.70 3.64 26.73
N VAL A 306 6.67 2.71 26.69
CA VAL A 306 6.48 1.34 27.19
C VAL A 306 6.08 1.35 28.67
N ASN A 307 6.76 2.15 29.49
CA ASN A 307 6.44 2.28 30.91
C ASN A 307 5.04 2.87 31.13
N ALA A 308 4.66 3.90 30.38
CA ALA A 308 3.32 4.50 30.45
C ALA A 308 2.22 3.48 30.13
N LEU A 309 2.44 2.64 29.12
CA LEU A 309 1.50 1.60 28.71
C LEU A 309 1.40 0.46 29.73
N GLN A 310 2.45 0.19 30.52
CA GLN A 310 2.41 -0.78 31.60
C GLN A 310 1.65 -0.27 32.82
N GLN A 311 1.73 1.03 33.13
CA GLN A 311 1.00 1.66 34.24
C GLN A 311 -0.51 1.80 33.99
N ALA A 312 -0.92 1.75 32.72
CA ALA A 312 -2.33 1.83 32.32
C ALA A 312 -3.05 0.47 32.28
N ARG A 313 -2.36 -0.62 32.63
CA ARG A 313 -2.92 -1.98 32.75
C ARG A 313 -3.21 -2.30 34.20
#